data_AF-A0A7S1AEZ5-F1
#
_entry.id   AF-A0A7S1AEZ5-F1
#
_cell.length_a   1.000
_cell.length_b   1.000
_cell.length_c   1.000
_cell.angle_alpha   90.00
_cell.angle_beta   90.00
_cell.angle_gamma   90.00
#
_symmetry.space_group_name_H-M   'P 1'
#
loop_
_entity.id
_entity.type
_entity.pdbx_description
1 polymer ?
#
loop_
_entity_poly.entity_id
_entity_poly.type
_entity_poly.pdbx_seq_one_letter_code
_entity_poly.pdbx_strand_id
1 'polypeptide(L)'
;AMMLAGAVADGTILSLDDPVHRYLKWWTISQQDPRSRVTLRHLLTFTSGFGDGNPGDNAELSQAPALQRKRSTRRDVLLADAPPSHDKSDPLACMGNQSSDFEACAKTIYTVVGGEHGELLYGEPGHVYSYNSNHLQLAAVVVTSASGLSI
;
A
#
# COMPACT_ATOMS: atom_id res chain seq x y z
N ALA A 1 -7.00 -11.34 -8.33
CA ALA A 1 -7.68 -12.39 -7.54
C ALA A 1 -7.42 -13.80 -8.09
N MET A 2 -7.77 -14.12 -9.35
CA MET A 2 -7.64 -15.48 -9.88
C MET A 2 -6.21 -16.05 -9.87
N MET A 3 -5.21 -15.25 -10.23
CA MET A 3 -3.79 -15.65 -10.17
C MET A 3 -3.36 -16.08 -8.76
N LEU A 4 -3.79 -15.33 -7.74
CA LEU A 4 -3.52 -15.67 -6.33
C LEU A 4 -4.26 -16.94 -5.88
N ALA A 5 -5.50 -17.14 -6.32
CA ALA A 5 -6.23 -18.38 -6.03
C ALA A 5 -5.53 -19.60 -6.64
N GLY A 6 -5.01 -19.48 -7.87
CA GLY A 6 -4.19 -20.51 -8.50
C GLY A 6 -2.91 -20.80 -7.73
N ALA A 7 -2.17 -19.75 -7.35
CA ALA A 7 -0.96 -19.87 -6.55
C ALA A 7 -1.19 -20.48 -5.15
N VAL A 8 -2.39 -20.31 -4.58
CA VAL A 8 -2.77 -21.02 -3.34
C VAL A 8 -3.07 -22.49 -3.64
N ALA A 9 -3.80 -22.77 -4.72
CA ALA A 9 -4.17 -24.12 -5.09
C ALA A 9 -2.97 -25.02 -5.46
N ASP A 10 -1.91 -24.44 -6.04
CA ASP A 10 -0.69 -25.17 -6.41
C ASP A 10 0.39 -25.20 -5.31
N GLY A 11 0.16 -24.52 -4.18
CA GLY A 11 1.08 -24.49 -3.04
C GLY A 11 2.22 -23.48 -3.14
N THR A 12 2.28 -22.65 -4.20
CA THR A 12 3.23 -21.53 -4.31
C THR A 12 3.02 -20.52 -3.16
N ILE A 13 1.76 -20.29 -2.80
CA ILE A 13 1.34 -19.54 -1.62
C ILE A 13 0.62 -20.52 -0.69
N LEU A 14 0.95 -20.53 0.61
CA LEU A 14 0.40 -21.56 1.49
C LEU A 14 -1.01 -21.20 1.97
N SER A 15 -1.26 -19.91 2.22
CA SER A 15 -2.56 -19.43 2.66
C SER A 15 -2.79 -17.98 2.26
N LEU A 16 -4.06 -17.60 2.08
CA LEU A 16 -4.44 -16.18 1.97
C LEU A 16 -4.21 -15.43 3.30
N ASP A 17 -4.09 -16.14 4.41
CA ASP A 17 -3.78 -15.55 5.71
C ASP A 17 -2.26 -15.41 5.94
N ASP A 18 -1.44 -15.81 4.97
CA ASP A 18 0.00 -15.56 5.07
C ASP A 18 0.28 -14.04 5.08
N PRO A 19 1.16 -13.58 5.98
CA PRO A 19 1.59 -12.19 6.02
C PRO A 19 2.45 -11.86 4.79
N VAL A 20 2.28 -10.65 4.25
CA VAL A 20 2.94 -10.21 3.01
C VAL A 20 4.47 -10.30 3.10
N HIS A 21 5.04 -10.02 4.27
CA HIS A 21 6.49 -10.10 4.51
C HIS A 21 7.10 -11.49 4.32
N ARG A 22 6.27 -12.54 4.23
CA ARG A 22 6.73 -13.89 3.93
C ARG A 22 7.32 -13.97 2.52
N TYR A 23 6.71 -13.25 1.59
CA TYR A 23 7.02 -13.26 0.16
C TYR A 23 7.89 -12.07 -0.24
N LEU A 24 7.64 -10.89 0.31
CA LEU A 24 8.38 -9.68 -0.03
C LEU A 24 9.45 -9.37 1.03
N LYS A 25 10.73 -9.54 0.68
CA LYS A 25 11.85 -9.40 1.64
C LYS A 25 12.06 -7.98 2.18
N TRP A 26 11.64 -6.96 1.43
CA TRP A 26 11.73 -5.55 1.83
C TRP A 26 10.55 -5.10 2.72
N TRP A 27 9.53 -5.93 2.88
CA TRP A 27 8.37 -5.62 3.71
C TRP A 27 8.71 -5.82 5.19
N THR A 28 8.30 -4.88 6.03
CA THR A 28 8.59 -4.92 7.47
C THR A 28 8.07 -6.18 8.17
N ILE A 29 8.91 -6.73 9.06
CA ILE A 29 8.55 -7.82 9.98
C ILE A 29 8.28 -7.32 11.41
N SER A 30 8.48 -6.02 11.65
CA SER A 30 8.35 -5.45 12.99
C SER A 30 6.89 -5.44 13.43
N GLN A 31 6.60 -6.07 14.56
CA GLN A 31 5.25 -6.08 15.15
C GLN A 31 4.72 -4.69 15.53
N GLN A 32 5.63 -3.71 15.70
CA GLN A 32 5.29 -2.31 15.99
C GLN A 32 4.83 -1.57 14.73
N ASP A 33 5.14 -2.09 13.55
CA ASP A 33 4.68 -1.56 12.28
C ASP A 33 3.42 -2.33 11.86
N PRO A 34 2.24 -1.68 11.81
CA PRO A 34 0.99 -2.36 11.47
C PRO A 34 1.02 -3.00 10.07
N ARG A 35 1.89 -2.54 9.16
CA ARG A 35 2.06 -3.16 7.84
C ARG A 35 2.56 -4.60 7.95
N SER A 36 3.29 -4.97 9.00
CA SER A 36 3.74 -6.36 9.22
C SER A 36 2.60 -7.37 9.34
N ARG A 37 1.40 -6.91 9.74
CA ARG A 37 0.20 -7.73 9.90
C ARG A 37 -0.69 -7.80 8.65
N VAL A 38 -0.29 -7.13 7.56
CA VAL A 38 -1.02 -7.21 6.29
C VAL A 38 -0.87 -8.61 5.71
N THR A 39 -1.99 -9.22 5.33
CA THR A 39 -2.04 -10.55 4.72
C THR A 39 -2.54 -10.44 3.28
N LEU A 40 -2.40 -11.52 2.51
CA LEU A 40 -2.96 -11.60 1.16
C LEU A 40 -4.49 -11.43 1.17
N ARG A 41 -5.19 -11.94 2.18
CA ARG A 41 -6.63 -11.75 2.37
C ARG A 41 -6.95 -10.28 2.51
N HIS A 42 -6.22 -9.54 3.35
CA HIS A 42 -6.44 -8.10 3.52
C HIS A 42 -6.29 -7.33 2.21
N LEU A 43 -5.32 -7.70 1.37
CA LEU A 43 -5.15 -7.10 0.05
C LEU A 43 -6.29 -7.47 -0.91
N LEU A 44 -6.73 -8.72 -0.93
CA LEU A 44 -7.81 -9.15 -1.83
C LEU A 44 -9.20 -8.65 -1.43
N THR A 45 -9.39 -8.31 -0.15
CA THR A 45 -10.67 -7.79 0.37
C THR A 45 -10.67 -6.27 0.57
N PHE A 46 -9.63 -5.56 0.13
CA PHE A 46 -9.52 -4.11 0.26
C PHE A 46 -9.53 -3.63 1.72
N THR A 47 -8.99 -4.43 2.63
CA THR A 47 -8.95 -4.17 4.08
C THR A 47 -7.54 -4.05 4.66
N SER A 48 -6.53 -3.82 3.83
CA SER A 48 -5.13 -3.73 4.31
C SER A 48 -4.75 -2.42 5.00
N GLY A 49 -5.65 -1.44 5.04
CA GLY A 49 -5.36 -0.10 5.57
C GLY A 49 -4.66 0.83 4.59
N PHE A 50 -4.19 0.35 3.43
CA PHE A 50 -3.69 1.22 2.36
C PHE A 50 -4.89 1.88 1.66
N GLY A 51 -4.99 3.20 1.67
CA GLY A 51 -6.06 3.90 0.93
C GLY A 51 -5.55 4.56 -0.34
N ASP A 52 -6.30 5.50 -0.89
CA ASP A 52 -6.08 6.17 -2.18
C ASP A 52 -5.01 7.28 -2.16
N GLY A 53 -4.33 7.50 -1.03
CA GLY A 53 -3.33 8.57 -0.92
C GLY A 53 -3.93 9.97 -0.75
N ASN A 54 -5.27 10.09 -0.79
CA ASN A 54 -6.00 11.25 -0.31
C ASN A 54 -6.47 10.99 1.12
N PRO A 55 -5.69 11.37 2.14
CA PRO A 55 -6.19 11.31 3.49
C PRO A 55 -7.33 12.33 3.57
N GLY A 56 -8.59 11.87 3.54
CA GLY A 56 -9.78 12.72 3.64
C GLY A 56 -11.00 12.35 2.80
N ASP A 57 -10.86 11.53 1.75
CA ASP A 57 -11.98 11.28 0.81
C ASP A 57 -12.92 10.13 1.22
N ASN A 58 -12.68 9.51 2.38
CA ASN A 58 -13.61 8.57 3.00
C ASN A 58 -14.32 9.28 4.18
N ALA A 59 -15.64 9.40 4.12
CA ALA A 59 -16.51 10.08 5.09
C ALA A 59 -16.35 9.65 6.57
N GLU A 60 -15.59 8.58 6.85
CA GLU A 60 -15.30 8.07 8.20
C GLU A 60 -14.13 8.79 8.90
N LEU A 61 -13.18 9.37 8.15
CA LEU A 61 -11.99 10.04 8.71
C LEU A 61 -12.24 11.49 9.15
N SER A 62 -13.42 12.05 8.89
CA SER A 62 -13.82 13.36 9.43
C SER A 62 -13.93 13.36 10.97
N GLN A 63 -13.76 12.21 11.63
CA GLN A 63 -13.96 12.03 13.07
C GLN A 63 -12.68 11.69 13.87
N ALA A 64 -11.49 11.60 13.24
CA ALA A 64 -10.24 11.25 13.93
C ALA A 64 -9.37 12.50 14.25
N PRO A 65 -9.40 13.06 15.48
CA PRO A 65 -8.81 14.37 15.79
C PRO A 65 -7.28 14.40 15.73
N ALA A 66 -6.62 13.24 15.88
CA ALA A 66 -5.17 13.13 15.94
C ALA A 66 -4.47 13.38 14.59
N LEU A 67 -5.14 13.04 13.47
CA LEU A 67 -4.61 13.24 12.11
C LEU A 67 -4.74 14.70 11.66
N GLN A 68 -5.65 15.47 12.27
CA GLN A 68 -5.93 16.85 11.89
C GLN A 68 -4.81 17.82 12.32
N ARG A 69 -4.18 17.59 13.48
CA ARG A 69 -3.06 18.43 13.98
C ARG A 69 -1.75 18.23 13.24
N LYS A 70 -1.46 17.04 12.71
CA LYS A 70 -0.25 16.78 11.88
C LYS A 70 -0.36 17.34 10.46
N ARG A 71 -1.56 17.72 10.01
CA ARG A 71 -1.83 18.23 8.65
C ARG A 71 -1.49 19.71 8.45
N SER A 72 -1.62 20.55 9.47
CA SER A 72 -1.38 22.01 9.32
C SER A 72 0.10 22.32 9.09
N THR A 73 0.99 21.68 9.85
CA THR A 73 2.43 21.96 9.77
C THR A 73 3.14 21.32 8.58
N ARG A 74 2.54 20.30 7.94
CA ARG A 74 3.16 19.62 6.77
C ARG A 74 2.76 20.25 5.43
N ARG A 75 1.57 20.84 5.34
CA ARG A 75 1.13 21.57 4.13
C ARG A 75 2.02 22.79 3.88
N ASP A 76 2.32 23.56 4.92
CA ASP A 76 3.11 24.79 4.77
C ASP A 76 4.58 24.53 4.41
N VAL A 77 5.13 23.36 4.76
CA VAL A 77 6.52 22.99 4.42
C VAL A 77 6.64 22.38 3.02
N LEU A 78 5.58 21.79 2.46
CA LEU A 78 5.58 21.20 1.12
C LEU A 78 5.11 22.16 0.01
N LEU A 79 4.40 23.25 0.35
CA LEU A 79 3.86 24.21 -0.63
C LEU A 79 4.78 25.41 -0.91
N ALA A 80 5.82 25.64 -0.10
CA ALA A 80 6.67 26.83 -0.26
C ALA A 80 7.69 26.73 -1.40
N ASP A 81 8.02 25.53 -1.88
CA ASP A 81 9.06 25.29 -2.89
C ASP A 81 8.58 24.52 -4.14
N ALA A 82 7.26 24.44 -4.38
CA ALA A 82 6.74 23.70 -5.53
C ALA A 82 6.60 24.59 -6.80
N PRO A 83 7.36 24.33 -7.89
CA PRO A 83 7.19 25.01 -9.17
C PRO A 83 5.86 24.62 -9.86
N PRO A 84 5.38 25.42 -10.82
CA PRO A 84 4.05 25.24 -11.39
C PRO A 84 3.96 23.94 -12.20
N SER A 85 2.89 23.21 -11.88
CA SER A 85 2.35 21.99 -12.50
C SER A 85 2.62 21.84 -14.00
N HIS A 86 3.51 20.89 -14.35
CA HIS A 86 3.47 20.09 -15.58
C HIS A 86 4.59 19.01 -15.62
N ASP A 87 4.87 18.25 -14.55
CA ASP A 87 5.85 17.15 -14.66
C ASP A 87 5.76 16.08 -13.55
N LYS A 88 5.55 14.82 -13.97
CA LYS A 88 6.00 13.53 -13.37
C LYS A 88 6.00 13.28 -11.85
N SER A 89 5.20 13.98 -11.05
CA SER A 89 5.25 13.87 -9.58
C SER A 89 3.94 13.49 -8.91
N ASP A 90 3.07 12.74 -9.61
CA ASP A 90 2.04 11.98 -8.92
C ASP A 90 2.70 10.73 -8.32
N PRO A 91 2.77 10.56 -6.99
CA PRO A 91 3.33 9.36 -6.37
C PRO A 91 2.55 8.07 -6.72
N LEU A 92 1.38 8.19 -7.35
CA LEU A 92 0.62 7.09 -7.94
C LEU A 92 0.91 6.88 -9.45
N ALA A 93 1.82 7.66 -10.05
CA ALA A 93 2.13 7.63 -11.48
C ALA A 93 2.89 6.38 -11.95
N CYS A 94 3.28 5.45 -11.06
CA CYS A 94 3.98 4.23 -11.47
C CYS A 94 3.14 3.29 -12.34
N MET A 95 1.82 3.53 -12.48
CA MET A 95 1.00 2.84 -13.49
C MET A 95 0.99 3.54 -14.86
N GLY A 96 1.29 4.84 -14.93
CA GLY A 96 1.26 5.62 -16.17
C GLY A 96 2.56 5.55 -16.97
N ASN A 97 3.65 5.10 -16.34
CA ASN A 97 4.95 4.97 -16.96
C ASN A 97 5.17 3.50 -17.36
N GLN A 98 5.06 3.20 -18.66
CA GLN A 98 5.19 1.84 -19.22
C GLN A 98 6.57 1.18 -19.02
N SER A 99 7.49 1.84 -18.31
CA SER A 99 8.87 1.41 -18.08
C SER A 99 9.23 1.14 -16.62
N SER A 100 8.33 1.34 -15.64
CA SER A 100 8.70 1.14 -14.24
C SER A 100 8.58 -0.33 -13.82
N ASP A 101 9.67 -0.82 -13.21
CA ASP A 101 9.76 -2.04 -12.40
C ASP A 101 8.54 -2.17 -11.47
N PHE A 102 7.88 -3.33 -11.52
CA PHE A 102 6.65 -3.60 -10.78
C PHE A 102 6.89 -3.59 -9.27
N GLU A 103 8.08 -4.02 -8.83
CA GLU A 103 8.52 -3.95 -7.44
C GLU A 103 8.73 -2.50 -7.01
N ALA A 104 9.30 -1.66 -7.87
CA ALA A 104 9.49 -0.24 -7.57
C ALA A 104 8.15 0.48 -7.36
N CYS A 105 7.13 0.16 -8.16
CA CYS A 105 5.78 0.69 -7.98
C CYS A 105 5.17 0.25 -6.63
N ALA A 106 5.27 -1.04 -6.31
CA ALA A 106 4.80 -1.57 -5.03
C ALA A 106 5.53 -0.95 -3.83
N LYS A 107 6.85 -0.74 -3.92
CA LYS A 107 7.64 -0.04 -2.90
C LYS A 107 7.19 1.41 -2.72
N THR A 108 6.81 2.08 -3.81
CA THR A 108 6.29 3.46 -3.76
C THR A 108 4.97 3.51 -3.00
N ILE A 109 4.04 2.58 -3.27
CA ILE A 109 2.81 2.45 -2.48
C ILE A 109 3.14 2.19 -1.00
N TYR A 110 4.05 1.25 -0.73
CA TYR A 110 4.43 0.89 0.63
C TYR A 110 5.00 2.08 1.43
N THR A 111 5.82 2.92 0.81
CA THR A 111 6.48 4.05 1.49
C THR A 111 5.62 5.31 1.49
N VAL A 112 4.97 5.66 0.39
CA VAL A 112 4.24 6.93 0.25
C VAL A 112 2.83 6.82 0.83
N VAL A 113 2.12 5.74 0.55
CA VAL A 113 0.75 5.52 1.06
C VAL A 113 0.78 4.91 2.44
N GLY A 114 1.71 3.98 2.70
CA GLY A 114 1.88 3.37 4.02
C GLY A 114 2.58 4.26 5.03
N GLY A 115 3.45 5.17 4.57
CA GLY A 115 4.30 6.00 5.42
C GLY A 115 5.54 5.27 5.97
N GLU A 116 6.39 6.00 6.69
CA GLU A 116 7.50 5.44 7.46
C GLU A 116 7.01 4.83 8.79
N HIS A 117 6.94 3.50 8.84
CA HIS A 117 6.41 2.69 9.95
C HIS A 117 4.88 2.52 9.98
N GLY A 118 4.18 2.74 8.87
CA GLY A 118 2.75 2.42 8.77
C GLY A 118 1.82 3.49 9.36
N GLU A 119 2.36 4.65 9.67
CA GLU A 119 1.70 5.82 10.25
C GLU A 119 0.73 6.54 9.30
N LEU A 120 0.78 6.22 8.00
CA LEU A 120 -0.16 6.73 6.99
C LEU A 120 -1.20 5.69 6.57
N LEU A 121 -1.22 4.48 7.17
CA LEU A 121 -2.35 3.59 7.00
C LEU A 121 -3.64 4.26 7.50
N TYR A 122 -4.72 4.07 6.77
CA TYR A 122 -6.05 4.58 7.09
C TYR A 122 -6.61 3.95 8.38
N GLY A 123 -6.12 2.76 8.71
CA GLY A 123 -6.45 2.05 9.92
C GLY A 123 -5.73 0.71 9.96
N GLU A 124 -6.01 -0.02 11.02
CA GLU A 124 -5.44 -1.34 11.24
C GLU A 124 -5.86 -2.33 10.14
N PRO A 125 -4.94 -3.19 9.64
CA PRO A 125 -5.32 -4.23 8.70
C PRO A 125 -6.49 -5.08 9.24
N GLY A 126 -7.48 -5.31 8.40
CA GLY A 126 -8.72 -6.03 8.72
C GLY A 126 -9.82 -5.18 9.40
N HIS A 127 -9.56 -3.93 9.76
CA HIS A 127 -10.50 -3.08 10.51
C HIS A 127 -11.09 -1.91 9.71
N VAL A 128 -10.53 -1.62 8.54
CA VAL A 128 -11.01 -0.55 7.64
C VAL A 128 -11.13 -1.09 6.23
N TYR A 129 -12.02 -0.49 5.43
CA TYR A 129 -12.19 -0.80 4.01
C TYR A 129 -11.86 0.42 3.15
N SER A 130 -11.12 0.23 2.06
CA SER A 130 -10.86 1.29 1.07
C SER A 130 -10.78 0.71 -0.34
N TYR A 131 -11.69 1.10 -1.24
CA TYR A 131 -11.66 0.58 -2.61
C TYR A 131 -10.71 1.41 -3.50
N ASN A 132 -9.49 0.92 -3.68
CA ASN A 132 -8.49 1.54 -4.55
C ASN A 132 -7.56 0.48 -5.18
N SER A 133 -6.73 0.90 -6.14
CA SER A 133 -5.85 -0.03 -6.88
C SER A 133 -4.62 -0.49 -6.08
N ASN A 134 -4.23 0.21 -5.01
CA ASN A 134 -3.01 -0.08 -4.25
C ASN A 134 -3.02 -1.50 -3.70
N HIS A 135 -4.18 -1.96 -3.21
CA HIS A 135 -4.34 -3.31 -2.68
C HIS A 135 -3.98 -4.39 -3.70
N LEU A 136 -4.50 -4.29 -4.91
CA LEU A 136 -4.29 -5.30 -5.95
C LEU A 136 -2.90 -5.21 -6.59
N GLN A 137 -2.32 -4.01 -6.67
CA GLN A 137 -0.94 -3.83 -7.09
C GLN A 137 0.04 -4.49 -6.11
N LEU A 138 -0.16 -4.28 -4.81
CA LEU A 138 0.59 -4.98 -3.77
C LEU A 138 0.37 -6.50 -3.82
N ALA A 139 -0.88 -6.95 -4.05
CA ALA A 139 -1.19 -8.37 -4.15
C ALA A 139 -0.48 -9.02 -5.34
N ALA A 140 -0.39 -8.31 -6.47
CA ALA A 140 0.29 -8.77 -7.66
C ALA A 140 1.80 -8.95 -7.43
N VAL A 141 2.48 -8.04 -6.73
CA VAL A 141 3.94 -8.18 -6.53
C VAL A 141 4.24 -9.37 -5.61
N VAL A 142 3.35 -9.65 -4.65
CA VAL A 142 3.46 -10.83 -3.78
C VAL A 142 3.46 -12.10 -4.61
N VAL A 143 2.47 -12.27 -5.49
CA VAL A 143 2.36 -13.50 -6.26
C VAL A 143 3.47 -13.63 -7.30
N THR A 144 3.88 -12.55 -7.95
CA THR A 144 5.03 -12.58 -8.88
C THR A 144 6.32 -12.99 -8.16
N SER A 145 6.57 -12.41 -6.98
CA SER A 145 7.73 -12.76 -6.14
C SER A 145 7.66 -14.20 -5.63
N ALA A 146 6.49 -14.67 -5.20
CA ALA A 146 6.29 -16.04 -4.75
C ALA A 146 6.50 -17.08 -5.87
N SER A 147 6.11 -16.75 -7.09
CA SER A 147 6.32 -17.60 -8.27
C SER A 147 7.78 -17.68 -8.73
N GLY A 148 8.70 -16.91 -8.14
CA GLY A 148 10.09 -16.85 -8.57
C GLY A 148 10.29 -16.17 -9.94
N LEU A 149 9.27 -15.46 -10.43
CA LEU A 149 9.37 -14.66 -11.65
C LEU A 149 10.12 -13.36 -11.34
N SER A 150 10.90 -12.88 -12.30
CA SER A 150 11.56 -11.58 -12.19
C SER A 150 10.53 -10.45 -12.21
N ILE A 151 10.70 -9.50 -11.29
CA ILE A 151 9.99 -8.23 -11.17
C ILE A 151 10.89 -7.10 -11.66
#